data_AF-A0AAP2RIW5-F1
#
_entry.id   AF-A0AAP2RIW5-F1
#
_cell.length_a   1.000
_cell.length_b   1.000
_cell.length_c   1.000
_cell.angle_alpha   90.00
_cell.angle_beta   90.00
_cell.angle_gamma   90.00
#
_symmetry.space_group_name_H-M   'P 1'
#
loop_
_entity.id
_entity.type
_entity.pdbx_description
1 polymer ?
#
loop_
_entity_poly.entity_id
_entity_poly.type
_entity_poly.pdbx_seq_one_letter_code
_entity_poly.pdbx_strand_id
1 'polypeptide(L)'
;MNCSRCGNPIPEGADRCPHCSSSVRYGGNTEFFGKAAASGLHFKDIFSDVFKKHPKSDGERLFMAGTQQTTPREDEMLREWRKPWVFAWVGIVGIILTVVLYFMSSYMRSYAAFMTVGSFIMPITALLFYWEMNIPRNIPLYEVILMFLAGGVLSFFISMILFQVISTETASFAAFCEEPAKLLALAFFLRKSDKKYILNGILIGGAVGAGFSAIESLGYAFDYAAVGGEVYGTATVVLRGVLSPGGHVVWAAIYGGALAMVKGREPLKGPHFIDLNFLKYFFISVVLHFIWNSGISLVPLPIVGDLSYVLLTVAAWVALFWIMNKGIRQIVDITNSYGSIPAGYGRPRAAAPLSAAAGEQAVSRSGPAMLVGIGGVYAGQTISCQPGQLVFGREPSVCNLVFPSGIPGISRKHCILELKNGNFFLSDCGSTYGTFLGDGRRLNTGEQVLLQSGQQFYMGHEVFEVRN
;
A
#
# COMPACT_ATOMS: atom_id res chain seq x y z
N MET A 1 7.01 -21.87 7.46
CA MET A 1 7.27 -20.66 8.29
C MET A 1 6.82 -20.93 9.73
N ASN A 2 7.44 -20.37 10.78
CA ASN A 2 7.02 -20.64 12.17
C ASN A 2 6.14 -19.51 12.73
N CYS A 3 5.13 -19.85 13.54
CA CYS A 3 4.21 -18.89 14.15
C CYS A 3 4.93 -18.03 15.19
N SER A 4 4.85 -16.70 15.08
CA SER A 4 5.57 -15.83 16.03
C SER A 4 4.93 -15.74 17.42
N ARG A 5 3.72 -16.29 17.60
CA ARG A 5 3.05 -16.39 18.90
C ARG A 5 3.33 -17.71 19.62
N CYS A 6 3.35 -18.83 18.91
CA CYS A 6 3.47 -20.15 19.52
C CYS A 6 4.67 -20.98 19.04
N GLY A 7 5.51 -20.44 18.15
CA GLY A 7 6.74 -21.08 17.67
C GLY A 7 6.55 -22.25 16.70
N ASN A 8 5.34 -22.78 16.56
CA ASN A 8 5.07 -23.98 15.75
C ASN A 8 5.15 -23.72 14.24
N PRO A 9 5.59 -24.72 13.44
CA PRO A 9 5.59 -24.63 11.98
C PRO A 9 4.17 -24.47 11.44
N ILE A 10 4.05 -23.64 10.42
CA ILE A 10 2.80 -23.30 9.73
C ILE A 10 2.90 -23.81 8.29
N PRO A 11 1.86 -24.51 7.79
CA PRO A 11 1.74 -24.92 6.39
C PRO A 11 1.79 -23.72 5.42
N GLU A 12 2.39 -23.91 4.25
CA GLU A 12 2.39 -22.87 3.21
C GLU A 12 0.96 -22.53 2.77
N GLY A 13 0.64 -21.24 2.69
CA GLY A 13 -0.69 -20.75 2.31
C GLY A 13 -1.73 -20.64 3.45
N ALA A 14 -1.37 -20.97 4.70
CA ALA A 14 -2.30 -20.83 5.83
C ALA A 14 -2.44 -19.38 6.32
N ASP A 15 -3.66 -18.87 6.43
CA ASP A 15 -3.94 -17.49 6.91
C ASP A 15 -3.93 -17.36 8.44
N ARG A 16 -4.13 -18.49 9.14
CA ARG A 16 -4.11 -18.60 10.61
C ARG A 16 -3.30 -19.79 11.06
N CYS A 17 -2.69 -19.66 12.23
CA CYS A 17 -1.82 -20.65 12.77
C CYS A 17 -2.72 -21.80 13.21
N PRO A 18 -2.54 -23.01 12.68
CA PRO A 18 -3.40 -24.14 13.03
C PRO A 18 -3.30 -24.50 14.52
N HIS A 19 -2.21 -24.10 15.20
CA HIS A 19 -1.97 -24.45 16.60
C HIS A 19 -2.51 -23.44 17.62
N CYS A 20 -2.53 -22.15 17.30
CA CYS A 20 -2.97 -21.11 18.25
C CYS A 20 -3.98 -20.12 17.68
N SER A 21 -4.44 -20.38 16.46
CA SER A 21 -5.40 -19.58 15.69
C SER A 21 -5.00 -18.11 15.51
N SER A 22 -3.78 -17.74 15.87
CA SER A 22 -3.22 -16.42 15.60
C SER A 22 -3.09 -16.24 14.10
N SER A 23 -3.38 -15.05 13.58
CA SER A 23 -3.18 -14.79 12.15
C SER A 23 -1.71 -15.04 11.79
N VAL A 24 -1.49 -15.93 10.82
CA VAL A 24 -0.15 -16.20 10.24
C VAL A 24 0.33 -14.96 9.49
N ARG A 25 -0.65 -14.24 8.93
CA ARG A 25 -0.52 -12.88 8.44
C ARG A 25 -0.46 -11.93 9.64
N TYR A 26 0.75 -11.64 10.11
CA TYR A 26 0.99 -10.67 11.17
C TYR A 26 0.91 -9.23 10.64
N GLY A 27 -0.14 -8.52 11.08
CA GLY A 27 -0.03 -7.11 11.47
C GLY A 27 -0.79 -6.11 10.63
N GLY A 28 -2.12 -6.25 10.52
CA GLY A 28 -2.96 -5.12 10.12
C GLY A 28 -2.81 -3.98 11.12
N ASN A 29 -2.39 -2.84 10.60
CA ASN A 29 -2.33 -1.57 11.32
C ASN A 29 -3.76 -1.07 11.59
N THR A 30 -4.52 -1.85 12.35
CA THR A 30 -5.96 -1.66 12.60
C THR A 30 -6.24 -0.33 13.30
N GLU A 31 -5.29 0.14 14.11
CA GLU A 31 -5.30 1.49 14.68
C GLU A 31 -5.16 2.57 13.59
N PHE A 32 -4.23 2.39 12.64
CA PHE A 32 -4.08 3.30 11.50
C PHE A 32 -5.32 3.28 10.59
N PHE A 33 -5.90 2.11 10.34
CA PHE A 33 -7.14 2.00 9.59
C PHE A 33 -8.29 2.74 10.29
N GLY A 34 -8.46 2.54 11.60
CA GLY A 34 -9.47 3.25 12.39
C GLY A 34 -9.29 4.77 12.33
N LYS A 35 -8.04 5.26 12.45
CA LYS A 35 -7.72 6.70 12.31
C LYS A 35 -7.93 7.23 10.88
N ALA A 36 -7.50 6.47 9.88
CA ALA A 36 -7.67 6.82 8.47
C ALA A 36 -9.15 6.92 8.09
N ALA A 37 -9.99 6.02 8.61
CA ALA A 37 -11.43 6.01 8.40
C ALA A 37 -12.16 7.09 9.22
N ALA A 38 -11.74 7.37 10.46
CA ALA A 38 -12.48 8.25 11.38
C ALA A 38 -12.20 9.75 11.23
N SER A 39 -10.94 10.17 11.05
CA SER A 39 -10.59 11.60 11.19
C SER A 39 -9.56 12.12 10.18
N GLY A 40 -9.10 11.27 9.25
CA GLY A 40 -7.94 11.59 8.42
C GLY A 40 -6.64 11.42 9.19
N LEU A 41 -5.56 11.12 8.46
CA LEU A 41 -4.26 10.78 9.04
C LEU A 41 -3.43 12.02 9.35
N HIS A 42 -2.84 12.05 10.54
CA HIS A 42 -1.83 13.04 10.87
C HIS A 42 -0.42 12.57 10.50
N PHE A 43 0.47 13.52 10.23
CA PHE A 43 1.90 13.27 9.94
C PHE A 43 2.54 12.30 10.95
N LYS A 44 2.29 12.50 12.24
CA LYS A 44 2.85 11.68 13.32
C LYS A 44 2.42 10.20 13.24
N ASP A 45 1.24 9.91 12.70
CA ASP A 45 0.75 8.53 12.61
C ASP A 45 1.50 7.70 11.58
N ILE A 46 2.02 8.33 10.50
CA ILE A 46 2.79 7.64 9.46
C ILE A 46 4.19 7.29 9.98
N PHE A 47 4.86 8.21 10.67
CA PHE A 47 6.26 8.05 11.09
C PHE A 47 6.45 7.41 12.47
N SER A 48 5.38 7.03 13.18
CA SER A 48 5.46 6.53 14.56
C SER A 48 6.30 5.27 14.75
N ASP A 49 6.52 4.51 13.68
CA ASP A 49 7.18 3.20 13.72
C ASP A 49 8.61 3.21 13.17
N VAL A 50 9.09 4.37 12.70
CA VAL A 50 10.42 4.52 12.09
C VAL A 50 11.55 3.99 12.98
N PHE A 51 11.53 4.34 14.26
CA PHE A 51 12.59 3.99 15.22
C PHE A 51 12.26 2.76 16.10
N LYS A 52 11.19 2.02 15.78
CA LYS A 52 10.87 0.77 16.50
C LYS A 52 11.76 -0.37 16.02
N LYS A 53 11.87 -1.44 16.83
CA LYS A 53 12.58 -2.66 16.43
C LYS A 53 11.73 -3.46 15.42
N HIS A 54 12.31 -3.75 14.26
CA HIS A 54 11.68 -4.53 13.19
C HIS A 54 12.42 -5.87 12.98
N PRO A 55 11.72 -7.01 13.04
CA PRO A 55 12.26 -8.31 12.64
C PRO A 55 12.85 -8.31 11.22
N LYS A 56 13.93 -9.06 10.98
CA LYS A 56 14.54 -9.19 9.64
C LYS A 56 13.56 -9.65 8.56
N SER A 57 12.66 -10.57 8.91
CA SER A 57 11.63 -11.10 8.01
C SER A 57 10.64 -10.04 7.52
N ASP A 58 10.50 -8.91 8.22
CA ASP A 58 9.63 -7.82 7.78
C ASP A 58 10.24 -7.04 6.60
N GLY A 59 11.58 -6.89 6.60
CA GLY A 59 12.31 -6.34 5.47
C GLY A 59 12.17 -7.24 4.24
N GLU A 60 12.45 -8.53 4.39
CA GLU A 60 12.33 -9.51 3.29
C GLU A 60 10.94 -9.49 2.62
N ARG A 61 9.87 -9.41 3.43
CA ARG A 61 8.50 -9.30 2.93
C ARG A 61 8.24 -8.02 2.15
N LEU A 62 8.80 -6.90 2.62
CA LEU A 62 8.68 -5.63 1.91
C LEU A 62 9.37 -5.70 0.54
N PHE A 63 10.56 -6.29 0.46
CA PHE A 63 11.28 -6.50 -0.80
C PHE A 63 10.54 -7.40 -1.79
N MET A 64 9.76 -8.36 -1.28
CA MET A 64 8.92 -9.22 -2.11
C MET A 64 7.63 -8.54 -2.59
N ALA A 65 7.31 -7.31 -2.19
CA ALA A 65 6.06 -6.63 -2.59
C ALA A 65 5.96 -6.43 -4.12
N GLY A 66 4.73 -6.48 -4.65
CA GLY A 66 4.47 -6.28 -6.09
C GLY A 66 4.65 -7.51 -6.97
N THR A 67 4.83 -8.70 -6.40
CA THR A 67 4.82 -9.96 -7.15
C THR A 67 3.42 -10.57 -7.19
N GLN A 68 3.19 -11.57 -8.05
CA GLN A 68 1.90 -12.28 -8.13
C GLN A 68 1.46 -12.90 -6.80
N GLN A 69 2.42 -13.28 -5.95
CA GLN A 69 2.15 -13.95 -4.67
C GLN A 69 2.02 -12.99 -3.48
N THR A 70 2.44 -11.74 -3.64
CA THR A 70 2.57 -10.77 -2.52
C THR A 70 1.76 -9.49 -2.72
N THR A 71 1.13 -9.33 -3.88
CA THR A 71 0.19 -8.22 -4.10
C THR A 71 -1.13 -8.53 -3.39
N PRO A 72 -1.53 -7.74 -2.37
CA PRO A 72 -2.75 -7.99 -1.62
C PRO A 72 -4.00 -7.75 -2.47
N ARG A 73 -5.11 -8.40 -2.09
CA ARG A 73 -6.44 -8.11 -2.63
C ARG A 73 -6.94 -6.74 -2.14
N GLU A 74 -7.88 -6.14 -2.86
CA GLU A 74 -8.42 -4.79 -2.55
C GLU A 74 -9.01 -4.64 -1.14
N ASP A 75 -9.58 -5.71 -0.59
CA ASP A 75 -10.11 -5.80 0.76
C ASP A 75 -9.02 -6.02 1.85
N GLU A 76 -7.82 -6.42 1.44
CA GLU A 76 -6.71 -6.77 2.34
C GLU A 76 -5.60 -5.71 2.37
N MET A 77 -5.56 -4.77 1.41
CA MET A 77 -4.47 -3.79 1.25
C MET A 77 -4.11 -3.08 2.56
N LEU A 78 -5.11 -2.57 3.28
CA LEU A 78 -4.91 -1.85 4.55
C LEU A 78 -4.55 -2.77 5.71
N ARG A 79 -4.97 -4.04 5.65
CA ARG A 79 -4.65 -5.07 6.66
C ARG A 79 -3.25 -5.62 6.50
N GLU A 80 -2.67 -5.54 5.30
CA GLU A 80 -1.31 -6.04 5.08
C GLU A 80 -0.28 -4.92 5.12
N TRP A 81 -0.70 -3.66 4.89
CA TRP A 81 0.18 -2.50 4.88
C TRP A 81 0.87 -2.25 6.21
N ARG A 82 2.14 -1.84 6.12
CA ARG A 82 3.02 -1.55 7.25
C ARG A 82 3.55 -0.14 7.12
N LYS A 83 3.68 0.55 8.25
CA LYS A 83 4.21 1.91 8.29
C LYS A 83 5.64 1.97 7.75
N PRO A 84 6.03 3.07 7.09
CA PRO A 84 7.36 3.22 6.51
C PRO A 84 8.44 3.29 7.60
N TRP A 85 9.51 2.52 7.43
CA TRP A 85 10.68 2.53 8.32
C TRP A 85 11.99 2.26 7.58
N VAL A 86 11.94 1.51 6.46
CA VAL A 86 13.15 1.15 5.70
C VAL A 86 13.77 2.38 5.08
N PHE A 87 12.97 3.31 4.55
CA PHE A 87 13.47 4.56 3.97
C PHE A 87 14.35 5.34 4.96
N ALA A 88 13.97 5.39 6.23
CA ALA A 88 14.68 6.15 7.24
C ALA A 88 16.04 5.51 7.57
N TRP A 89 16.11 4.19 7.69
CA TRP A 89 17.37 3.49 7.92
C TRP A 89 18.31 3.53 6.71
N VAL A 90 17.76 3.36 5.50
CA VAL A 90 18.54 3.54 4.27
C VAL A 90 19.04 4.99 4.16
N GLY A 91 18.21 5.97 4.52
CA GLY A 91 18.60 7.37 4.56
C GLY A 91 19.70 7.66 5.58
N ILE A 92 19.57 7.18 6.82
CA ILE A 92 20.57 7.36 7.88
C ILE A 92 21.91 6.73 7.46
N VAL A 93 21.89 5.47 7.01
CA VAL A 93 23.10 4.78 6.56
C VAL A 93 23.70 5.48 5.34
N GLY A 94 22.86 5.90 4.38
CA GLY A 94 23.28 6.64 3.20
C GLY A 94 23.93 7.99 3.53
N ILE A 95 23.39 8.73 4.50
CA ILE A 95 23.97 9.99 4.98
C ILE A 95 25.33 9.72 5.64
N ILE A 96 25.44 8.69 6.49
CA ILE A 96 26.72 8.30 7.11
C ILE A 96 27.75 7.96 6.03
N LEU A 97 27.38 7.16 5.02
CA LEU A 97 28.26 6.83 3.90
C LEU A 97 28.66 8.07 3.09
N THR A 98 27.74 9.02 2.90
CA THR A 98 28.03 10.29 2.22
C THR A 98 29.00 11.15 3.02
N VAL A 99 28.88 11.20 4.35
CA VAL A 99 29.82 11.90 5.24
C VAL A 99 31.20 11.23 5.20
N VAL A 100 31.26 9.90 5.23
CA VAL A 100 32.53 9.17 5.07
C VAL A 100 33.17 9.49 3.72
N LEU A 101 32.40 9.46 2.63
CA LEU A 101 32.88 9.82 1.31
C LEU A 101 33.31 11.29 1.22
N TYR A 102 32.66 12.19 1.94
CA TYR A 102 33.08 13.60 2.02
C TYR A 102 34.49 13.70 2.61
N PHE A 103 34.76 13.06 3.75
CA PHE A 103 36.11 13.05 4.33
C PHE A 103 37.12 12.34 3.43
N MET A 104 36.76 11.20 2.84
CA MET A 104 37.62 10.52 1.86
C MET A 104 37.89 11.40 0.63
N SER A 105 36.96 12.26 0.22
CA SER A 105 37.18 13.18 -0.90
C SER A 105 38.26 14.20 -0.55
N SER A 106 38.23 14.74 0.67
CA SER A 106 39.20 15.72 1.15
C SER A 106 40.60 15.13 1.41
N TYR A 107 40.69 13.92 1.97
CA TYR A 107 41.99 13.33 2.35
C TYR A 107 42.59 12.42 1.28
N MET A 108 41.77 11.71 0.51
CA MET A 108 42.20 10.72 -0.50
C MET A 108 41.88 11.16 -1.93
N ARG A 109 41.40 12.39 -2.15
CA ARG A 109 41.02 12.93 -3.46
C ARG A 109 39.96 12.08 -4.21
N SER A 110 39.08 11.41 -3.47
CA SER A 110 38.00 10.58 -4.01
C SER A 110 36.72 11.37 -4.37
N TYR A 111 36.87 12.56 -4.97
CA TYR A 111 35.77 13.48 -5.26
C TYR A 111 34.66 12.88 -6.13
N ALA A 112 35.03 12.13 -7.18
CA ALA A 112 34.05 11.49 -8.06
C ALA A 112 33.13 10.50 -7.32
N ALA A 113 33.68 9.75 -6.36
CA ALA A 113 32.89 8.82 -5.54
C ALA A 113 31.89 9.57 -4.65
N PHE A 114 32.34 10.64 -3.98
CA PHE A 114 31.46 11.50 -3.20
C PHE A 114 30.37 12.15 -4.06
N MET A 115 30.73 12.76 -5.19
CA MET A 115 29.77 13.45 -6.05
C MET A 115 28.73 12.48 -6.63
N THR A 116 29.16 11.28 -7.02
CA THR A 116 28.27 10.24 -7.55
C THR A 116 27.33 9.71 -6.47
N VAL A 117 27.85 9.22 -5.35
CA VAL A 117 27.00 8.61 -4.30
C VAL A 117 26.13 9.68 -3.64
N GLY A 118 26.71 10.82 -3.27
CA GLY A 118 26.01 11.91 -2.59
C GLY A 118 24.83 12.47 -3.37
N SER A 119 24.91 12.51 -4.70
CA SER A 119 23.81 12.98 -5.56
C SER A 119 22.61 12.02 -5.59
N PHE A 120 22.79 10.75 -5.24
CA PHE A 120 21.76 9.71 -5.34
C PHE A 120 21.10 9.35 -4.01
N ILE A 121 21.80 9.51 -2.87
CA ILE A 121 21.31 9.05 -1.56
C ILE A 121 19.97 9.68 -1.19
N MET A 122 19.84 11.00 -1.27
CA MET A 122 18.61 11.70 -0.85
C MET A 122 17.43 11.43 -1.79
N PRO A 123 17.59 11.48 -3.13
CA PRO A 123 16.54 11.05 -4.06
C PRO A 123 16.08 9.60 -3.85
N ILE A 124 17.00 8.65 -3.63
CA ILE A 124 16.67 7.25 -3.36
C ILE A 124 15.92 7.12 -2.03
N THR A 125 16.32 7.86 -1.00
CA THR A 125 15.65 7.86 0.30
C THR A 125 14.20 8.32 0.19
N ALA A 126 13.94 9.40 -0.55
CA ALA A 126 12.59 9.89 -0.82
C ALA A 126 11.76 8.89 -1.66
N LEU A 127 12.38 8.25 -2.65
CA LEU A 127 11.74 7.20 -3.45
C LEU A 127 11.33 6.00 -2.61
N LEU A 128 12.19 5.53 -1.71
CA LEU A 128 11.87 4.42 -0.80
C LEU A 128 10.70 4.77 0.12
N PHE A 129 10.60 6.02 0.58
CA PHE A 129 9.44 6.49 1.33
C PHE A 129 8.15 6.34 0.52
N TYR A 130 8.13 6.76 -0.75
CA TYR A 130 6.94 6.59 -1.60
C TYR A 130 6.63 5.13 -1.93
N TRP A 131 7.66 4.30 -2.05
CA TRP A 131 7.49 2.86 -2.25
C TRP A 131 6.86 2.20 -1.03
N GLU A 132 7.30 2.53 0.18
CA GLU A 132 6.68 2.06 1.43
C GLU A 132 5.27 2.62 1.62
N MET A 133 5.00 3.85 1.17
CA MET A 133 3.66 4.47 1.19
C MET A 133 2.71 3.87 0.16
N ASN A 134 3.16 3.03 -0.77
CA ASN A 134 2.32 2.39 -1.77
C ASN A 134 1.48 1.25 -1.15
N ILE A 135 0.41 1.60 -0.44
CA ILE A 135 -0.53 0.67 0.22
C ILE A 135 -0.99 -0.48 -0.69
N PRO A 136 -1.33 -0.26 -1.98
CA PRO A 136 -1.73 -1.35 -2.88
C PRO A 136 -0.66 -2.41 -3.14
N ARG A 137 0.63 -2.09 -2.97
CA ARG A 137 1.77 -2.99 -3.21
C ARG A 137 1.71 -3.74 -4.55
N ASN A 138 1.22 -3.08 -5.59
CA ASN A 138 1.06 -3.66 -6.92
C ASN A 138 2.13 -3.20 -7.92
N ILE A 139 3.21 -2.57 -7.46
CA ILE A 139 4.36 -2.19 -8.28
C ILE A 139 5.61 -2.87 -7.67
N PRO A 140 6.23 -3.83 -8.37
CA PRO A 140 7.40 -4.52 -7.86
C PRO A 140 8.63 -3.61 -7.86
N LEU A 141 9.59 -3.90 -6.97
CA LEU A 141 10.77 -3.06 -6.79
C LEU A 141 11.61 -2.90 -8.08
N TYR A 142 11.71 -3.94 -8.92
CA TYR A 142 12.44 -3.83 -10.19
C TYR A 142 11.78 -2.82 -11.16
N GLU A 143 10.46 -2.70 -11.15
CA GLU A 143 9.76 -1.67 -11.92
C GLU A 143 10.03 -0.28 -11.35
N VAL A 144 10.08 -0.14 -10.02
CA VAL A 144 10.45 1.13 -9.37
C VAL A 144 11.87 1.56 -9.77
N ILE A 145 12.82 0.62 -9.77
CA ILE A 145 14.20 0.87 -10.23
C ILE A 145 14.21 1.26 -11.71
N LEU A 146 13.44 0.57 -12.56
CA LEU A 146 13.32 0.90 -13.97
C LEU A 146 12.73 2.30 -14.19
N MET A 147 11.69 2.68 -13.43
CA MET A 147 11.10 4.02 -13.49
C MET A 147 12.08 5.10 -13.04
N PHE A 148 12.88 4.82 -12.00
CA PHE A 148 13.94 5.72 -11.54
C PHE A 148 15.00 5.93 -12.62
N LEU A 149 15.58 4.85 -13.16
CA LEU A 149 16.65 4.93 -14.15
C LEU A 149 16.14 5.43 -15.51
N ALA A 150 15.23 4.68 -16.13
CA ALA A 150 14.75 4.99 -17.48
C ALA A 150 13.88 6.25 -17.50
N GLY A 151 13.04 6.46 -16.47
CA GLY A 151 12.23 7.67 -16.36
C GLY A 151 13.07 8.91 -16.06
N GLY A 152 14.09 8.80 -15.21
CA GLY A 152 15.06 9.87 -14.97
C GLY A 152 15.78 10.29 -16.24
N VAL A 153 16.36 9.34 -16.97
CA VAL A 153 17.06 9.60 -18.25
C VAL A 153 16.10 10.17 -19.30
N LEU A 154 14.92 9.57 -19.46
CA LEU A 154 13.94 10.01 -20.46
C LEU A 154 13.44 11.43 -20.18
N SER A 155 13.10 11.75 -18.93
CA SER A 155 12.66 13.10 -18.55
C SER A 155 13.78 14.12 -18.69
N PHE A 156 15.02 13.77 -18.32
CA PHE A 156 16.17 14.63 -18.54
C PHE A 156 16.38 14.92 -20.04
N PHE A 157 16.37 13.88 -20.88
CA PHE A 157 16.50 14.03 -22.34
C PHE A 157 15.39 14.90 -22.95
N ILE A 158 14.12 14.66 -22.59
CA ILE A 158 12.99 15.46 -23.07
C ILE A 158 13.14 16.92 -22.62
N SER A 159 13.58 17.17 -21.39
CA SER A 159 13.78 18.54 -20.90
C SER A 159 14.80 19.30 -21.74
N MET A 160 15.90 18.64 -22.15
CA MET A 160 16.92 19.22 -23.01
C MET A 160 16.34 19.62 -24.38
N ILE A 161 15.47 18.80 -24.97
CA ILE A 161 14.77 19.16 -26.22
C ILE A 161 13.87 20.38 -26.00
N LEU A 162 13.13 20.43 -24.90
CA LEU A 162 12.24 21.56 -24.60
C LEU A 162 13.02 22.87 -24.38
N PHE A 163 14.20 22.81 -23.77
CA PHE A 163 15.09 23.97 -23.64
C PHE A 163 15.54 24.53 -25.00
N GLN A 164 15.75 23.69 -26.01
CA GLN A 164 16.09 24.14 -27.37
C GLN A 164 14.93 24.88 -28.06
N VAL A 165 13.68 24.61 -27.66
CA VAL A 165 12.49 25.22 -28.26
C VAL A 165 12.09 26.52 -27.55
N ILE A 166 12.18 26.54 -26.21
CA ILE A 166 11.71 27.65 -25.38
C ILE A 166 12.74 28.79 -25.27
N SER A 167 14.00 28.56 -25.66
CA SER A 167 15.04 29.59 -25.88
C SER A 167 15.10 30.67 -24.80
N THR A 168 15.27 30.26 -23.54
CA THR A 168 15.30 31.17 -22.39
C THR A 168 16.55 30.95 -21.55
N GLU A 169 17.19 32.05 -21.15
CA GLU A 169 18.36 32.04 -20.26
C GLU A 169 17.96 32.19 -18.78
N THR A 170 16.67 32.37 -18.49
CA THR A 170 16.20 32.59 -17.11
C THR A 170 16.00 31.25 -16.40
N ALA A 171 16.77 31.00 -15.33
CA ALA A 171 16.72 29.76 -14.55
C ALA A 171 15.30 29.38 -14.08
N SER A 172 14.44 30.35 -13.76
CA SER A 172 13.05 30.14 -13.33
C SER A 172 12.20 29.43 -14.39
N PHE A 173 12.50 29.66 -15.66
CA PHE A 173 11.74 29.06 -16.77
C PHE A 173 12.03 27.57 -16.95
N ALA A 174 13.06 27.03 -16.28
CA ALA A 174 13.29 25.59 -16.23
C ALA A 174 12.05 24.81 -15.79
N ALA A 175 11.21 25.38 -14.92
CA ALA A 175 9.94 24.78 -14.51
C ALA A 175 8.99 24.48 -15.69
N PHE A 176 9.00 25.29 -16.75
CA PHE A 176 8.17 25.08 -17.94
C PHE A 176 8.76 24.08 -18.93
N CYS A 177 10.03 23.69 -18.78
CA CYS A 177 10.66 22.65 -19.59
C CYS A 177 10.64 21.31 -18.84
N GLU A 178 11.11 21.32 -17.60
CA GLU A 178 11.39 20.08 -16.88
C GLU A 178 10.15 19.41 -16.30
N GLU A 179 9.18 20.18 -15.78
CA GLU A 179 7.96 19.57 -15.21
C GLU A 179 7.10 18.91 -16.31
N PRO A 180 6.90 19.52 -17.50
CA PRO A 180 6.31 18.79 -18.63
C PRO A 180 7.13 17.58 -19.07
N ALA A 181 8.47 17.65 -19.08
CA ALA A 181 9.31 16.52 -19.45
C ALA A 181 9.15 15.32 -18.50
N LYS A 182 9.14 15.58 -17.19
CA LYS A 182 8.87 14.57 -16.15
C LYS A 182 7.44 14.03 -16.25
N LEU A 183 6.45 14.89 -16.56
CA LEU A 183 5.07 14.49 -16.79
C LEU A 183 4.94 13.52 -17.98
N LEU A 184 5.64 13.78 -19.09
CA LEU A 184 5.63 12.90 -20.26
C LEU A 184 6.27 11.54 -19.94
N ALA A 185 7.41 11.54 -19.23
CA ALA A 185 8.07 10.30 -18.81
C ALA A 185 7.20 9.48 -17.85
N LEU A 186 6.57 10.10 -16.84
CA LEU A 186 5.70 9.37 -15.92
C LEU A 186 4.40 8.90 -16.58
N ALA A 187 3.87 9.66 -17.54
CA ALA A 187 2.68 9.29 -18.29
C ALA A 187 2.89 7.98 -19.06
N PHE A 188 4.10 7.76 -19.59
CA PHE A 188 4.46 6.48 -20.20
C PHE A 188 4.29 5.32 -19.21
N PHE A 189 4.77 5.44 -17.97
CA PHE A 189 4.66 4.36 -16.96
C PHE A 189 3.25 4.21 -16.39
N LEU A 190 2.45 5.28 -16.39
CA LEU A 190 1.07 5.29 -15.91
C LEU A 190 0.04 4.90 -17.00
N ARG A 191 0.46 4.68 -18.25
CA ARG A 191 -0.43 4.51 -19.41
C ARG A 191 -1.45 3.38 -19.32
N LYS A 192 -1.10 2.28 -18.64
CA LYS A 192 -1.92 1.07 -18.51
C LYS A 192 -2.95 1.21 -17.38
N SER A 193 -3.98 0.37 -17.40
CA SER A 193 -5.11 0.39 -16.44
C SER A 193 -4.82 -0.31 -15.11
N ASP A 194 -3.73 -1.05 -15.02
CA ASP A 194 -3.26 -1.75 -13.81
C ASP A 194 -2.87 -0.79 -12.68
N LYS A 195 -2.30 0.36 -13.03
CA LYS A 195 -1.81 1.39 -12.09
C LYS A 195 -2.88 2.44 -11.79
N LYS A 196 -3.95 2.02 -11.12
CA LYS A 196 -5.20 2.82 -10.95
C LYS A 196 -5.31 3.64 -9.67
N TYR A 197 -4.40 3.45 -8.71
CA TYR A 197 -4.46 4.12 -7.41
C TYR A 197 -3.67 5.42 -7.40
N ILE A 198 -4.12 6.41 -6.64
CA ILE A 198 -3.42 7.68 -6.46
C ILE A 198 -2.00 7.45 -5.92
N LEU A 199 -1.84 6.52 -4.97
CA LEU A 199 -0.54 6.15 -4.40
C LEU A 199 0.42 5.54 -5.43
N ASN A 200 -0.11 4.87 -6.47
CA ASN A 200 0.71 4.42 -7.60
C ASN A 200 1.26 5.61 -8.37
N GLY A 201 0.41 6.62 -8.62
CA GLY A 201 0.81 7.86 -9.28
C GLY A 201 1.89 8.60 -8.50
N ILE A 202 1.77 8.67 -7.17
CA ILE A 202 2.78 9.26 -6.27
C ILE A 202 4.11 8.51 -6.39
N LEU A 203 4.09 7.17 -6.34
CA LEU A 203 5.30 6.35 -6.48
C LEU A 203 5.94 6.50 -7.86
N ILE A 204 5.18 6.44 -8.94
CA ILE A 204 5.69 6.56 -10.32
C ILE A 204 6.27 7.96 -10.54
N GLY A 205 5.54 9.00 -10.15
CA GLY A 205 6.01 10.38 -10.26
C GLY A 205 7.26 10.63 -9.42
N GLY A 206 7.26 10.16 -8.17
CA GLY A 206 8.42 10.23 -7.30
C GLY A 206 9.64 9.47 -7.82
N ALA A 207 9.45 8.32 -8.47
CA ALA A 207 10.54 7.58 -9.11
C ALA A 207 11.18 8.37 -10.26
N VAL A 208 10.37 8.90 -11.17
CA VAL A 208 10.84 9.74 -12.29
C VAL A 208 11.54 11.01 -11.75
N GLY A 209 10.92 11.70 -10.79
CA GLY A 209 11.47 12.90 -10.17
C GLY A 209 12.77 12.64 -9.40
N ALA A 210 12.88 11.50 -8.70
CA ALA A 210 14.11 11.07 -8.04
C ALA A 210 15.23 10.78 -9.03
N GLY A 211 14.93 10.09 -10.13
CA GLY A 211 15.88 9.83 -11.21
C GLY A 211 16.41 11.13 -11.83
N PHE A 212 15.49 12.04 -12.18
CA PHE A 212 15.82 13.36 -12.70
C PHE A 212 16.71 14.14 -11.73
N SER A 213 16.28 14.23 -10.45
CA SER A 213 17.01 14.96 -9.41
C SER A 213 18.43 14.43 -9.19
N ALA A 214 18.63 13.12 -9.26
CA ALA A 214 19.94 12.51 -9.06
C ALA A 214 20.90 12.79 -10.22
N ILE A 215 20.42 12.62 -11.47
CA ILE A 215 21.20 12.88 -12.68
C ILE A 215 21.57 14.35 -12.77
N GLU A 216 20.61 15.24 -12.55
CA GLU A 216 20.82 16.68 -12.60
C GLU A 216 21.80 17.16 -11.52
N SER A 217 21.66 16.67 -10.28
CA SER A 217 22.59 17.03 -9.20
C SER A 217 24.01 16.56 -9.48
N LEU A 218 24.17 15.39 -10.10
CA LEU A 218 25.46 14.88 -10.53
C LEU A 218 26.07 15.74 -11.64
N GLY A 219 25.26 16.15 -12.62
CA GLY A 219 25.68 17.05 -13.70
C GLY A 219 26.22 18.38 -13.15
N TYR A 220 25.43 19.06 -12.33
CA TYR A 220 25.87 20.30 -11.68
C TYR A 220 27.14 20.14 -10.84
N ALA A 221 27.27 19.02 -10.13
CA ALA A 221 28.46 18.74 -9.34
C ALA A 221 29.72 18.67 -10.22
N PHE A 222 29.65 17.98 -11.36
CA PHE A 222 30.78 17.89 -12.29
C PHE A 222 31.04 19.21 -13.03
N ASP A 223 30.01 19.91 -13.47
CA ASP A 223 30.16 21.18 -14.19
C ASP A 223 30.82 22.24 -13.30
N TYR A 224 30.36 22.39 -12.05
CA TYR A 224 30.97 23.31 -11.11
C TYR A 224 32.36 22.86 -10.64
N ALA A 225 32.61 21.54 -10.55
CA ALA A 225 33.95 21.04 -10.31
C ALA A 225 34.91 21.39 -11.47
N ALA A 226 34.45 21.29 -12.72
CA ALA A 226 35.27 21.57 -13.90
C ALA A 226 35.62 23.06 -14.03
N VAL A 227 34.70 23.95 -13.66
CA VAL A 227 34.89 25.41 -13.79
C VAL A 227 35.57 26.02 -12.57
N GLY A 228 35.15 25.63 -11.35
CA GLY A 228 35.59 26.26 -10.10
C GLY A 228 36.58 25.42 -9.28
N GLY A 229 36.80 24.15 -9.64
CA GLY A 229 37.52 23.18 -8.83
C GLY A 229 36.59 22.33 -7.94
N GLU A 230 37.12 21.22 -7.43
CA GLU A 230 36.34 20.15 -6.79
C GLU A 230 35.58 20.61 -5.54
N VAL A 231 36.04 21.67 -4.87
CA VAL A 231 35.35 22.28 -3.73
C VAL A 231 33.94 22.77 -4.12
N TYR A 232 33.75 23.34 -5.30
CA TYR A 232 32.44 23.82 -5.74
C TYR A 232 31.50 22.67 -6.11
N GLY A 233 32.03 21.62 -6.76
CA GLY A 233 31.28 20.41 -7.03
C GLY A 233 30.82 19.70 -5.76
N THR A 234 31.72 19.55 -4.78
CA THR A 234 31.38 18.92 -3.50
C THR A 234 30.38 19.76 -2.69
N ALA A 235 30.55 21.09 -2.65
CA ALA A 235 29.59 21.99 -1.99
C ALA A 235 28.19 21.91 -2.61
N THR A 236 28.11 21.79 -3.95
CA THR A 236 26.87 21.63 -4.69
C THR A 236 26.13 20.35 -4.29
N VAL A 237 26.84 19.23 -4.16
CA VAL A 237 26.25 17.95 -3.74
C VAL A 237 25.66 18.05 -2.33
N VAL A 238 26.36 18.71 -1.40
CA VAL A 238 25.86 18.92 -0.03
C VAL A 238 24.59 19.77 -0.04
N LEU A 239 24.62 20.93 -0.70
CA LEU A 239 23.48 21.84 -0.76
C LEU A 239 22.27 21.18 -1.40
N ARG A 240 22.45 20.55 -2.56
CA ARG A 240 21.37 19.87 -3.30
C ARG A 240 20.85 18.65 -2.56
N GLY A 241 21.71 17.93 -1.82
CA GLY A 241 21.31 16.84 -0.94
C GLY A 241 20.39 17.32 0.19
N VAL A 242 20.76 18.40 0.88
CA VAL A 242 19.95 19.00 1.96
C VAL A 242 18.60 19.49 1.43
N LEU A 243 18.59 20.07 0.23
CA LEU A 243 17.41 20.63 -0.40
C LEU A 243 16.53 19.61 -1.14
N SER A 244 17.04 18.39 -1.38
CA SER A 244 16.36 17.32 -2.12
C SER A 244 14.93 17.01 -1.65
N PRO A 245 14.61 17.03 -0.32
CA PRO A 245 13.24 16.84 0.15
C PRO A 245 12.24 17.88 -0.37
N GLY A 246 12.67 19.06 -0.83
CA GLY A 246 11.79 20.13 -1.32
C GLY A 246 11.67 20.24 -2.84
N GLY A 247 12.46 19.47 -3.58
CA GLY A 247 12.65 19.65 -5.03
C GLY A 247 11.84 18.69 -5.91
N HIS A 248 12.43 18.36 -7.05
CA HIS A 248 11.82 17.59 -8.15
C HIS A 248 11.10 16.30 -7.73
N VAL A 249 11.61 15.61 -6.71
CA VAL A 249 11.04 14.33 -6.23
C VAL A 249 9.61 14.53 -5.73
N VAL A 250 9.38 15.57 -4.91
CA VAL A 250 8.06 15.89 -4.36
C VAL A 250 7.15 16.46 -5.43
N TRP A 251 7.66 17.37 -6.28
CA TRP A 251 6.88 17.99 -7.35
C TRP A 251 6.29 16.95 -8.29
N ALA A 252 7.12 15.99 -8.73
CA ALA A 252 6.69 14.90 -9.60
C ALA A 252 5.72 13.92 -8.93
N ALA A 253 5.93 13.63 -7.65
CA ALA A 253 5.00 12.81 -6.87
C ALA A 253 3.61 13.46 -6.77
N ILE A 254 3.53 14.78 -6.59
CA ILE A 254 2.26 15.52 -6.47
C ILE A 254 1.39 15.36 -7.73
N TYR A 255 1.90 15.74 -8.90
CA TYR A 255 1.10 15.67 -10.13
C TYR A 255 1.02 14.25 -10.70
N GLY A 256 1.96 13.37 -10.38
CA GLY A 256 1.83 11.93 -10.65
C GLY A 256 0.63 11.32 -9.92
N GLY A 257 0.47 11.63 -8.62
CA GLY A 257 -0.71 11.23 -7.83
C GLY A 257 -2.00 11.83 -8.38
N ALA A 258 -1.98 13.09 -8.79
CA ALA A 258 -3.13 13.76 -9.38
C ALA A 258 -3.53 13.18 -10.76
N LEU A 259 -2.57 12.79 -11.59
CA LEU A 259 -2.85 12.16 -12.87
C LEU A 259 -3.48 10.77 -12.67
N ALA A 260 -2.98 10.00 -11.70
CA ALA A 260 -3.58 8.71 -11.34
C ALA A 260 -4.99 8.86 -10.76
N MET A 261 -5.25 9.94 -10.01
CA MET A 261 -6.58 10.28 -9.48
C MET A 261 -7.62 10.45 -10.59
N VAL A 262 -7.31 11.25 -11.61
CA VAL A 262 -8.25 11.53 -12.72
C VAL A 262 -8.34 10.37 -13.72
N LYS A 263 -7.24 9.61 -13.88
CA LYS A 263 -7.21 8.42 -14.74
C LYS A 263 -8.07 7.29 -14.16
N GLY A 264 -7.97 7.05 -12.86
CA GLY A 264 -8.64 5.95 -12.19
C GLY A 264 -8.36 4.59 -12.86
N ARG A 265 -9.43 3.84 -13.17
CA ARG A 265 -9.36 2.49 -13.77
C ARG A 265 -9.15 2.50 -15.28
N GLU A 266 -9.22 3.67 -15.92
CA GLU A 266 -9.09 3.76 -17.37
C GLU A 266 -7.62 3.66 -17.80
N PRO A 267 -7.35 3.23 -19.05
CA PRO A 267 -6.07 3.56 -19.67
C PRO A 267 -5.92 5.08 -19.79
N LEU A 268 -4.68 5.57 -19.79
CA LEU A 268 -4.42 7.00 -19.88
C LEU A 268 -4.86 7.56 -21.23
N LYS A 269 -5.66 8.62 -21.22
CA LYS A 269 -6.21 9.28 -22.41
C LYS A 269 -5.94 10.78 -22.37
N GLY A 270 -5.99 11.42 -23.55
CA GLY A 270 -5.81 12.87 -23.69
C GLY A 270 -6.65 13.73 -22.73
N PRO A 271 -7.95 13.46 -22.51
CA PRO A 271 -8.78 14.22 -21.59
C PRO A 271 -8.26 14.28 -20.14
N HIS A 272 -7.50 13.27 -19.68
CA HIS A 272 -6.94 13.26 -18.33
C HIS A 272 -5.91 14.38 -18.11
N PHE A 273 -5.21 14.82 -19.16
CA PHE A 273 -4.20 15.89 -19.08
C PHE A 273 -4.79 17.29 -19.02
N ILE A 274 -6.06 17.46 -19.42
CA ILE A 274 -6.78 18.73 -19.39
C ILE A 274 -7.82 18.78 -18.26
N ASP A 275 -7.92 17.71 -17.45
CA ASP A 275 -8.80 17.69 -16.30
C ASP A 275 -8.36 18.72 -15.26
N LEU A 276 -9.29 19.57 -14.81
CA LEU A 276 -9.00 20.65 -13.87
C LEU A 276 -8.44 20.15 -12.54
N ASN A 277 -8.85 18.96 -12.08
CA ASN A 277 -8.31 18.37 -10.86
C ASN A 277 -6.86 17.96 -11.04
N PHE A 278 -6.45 17.49 -12.22
CA PHE A 278 -5.05 17.22 -12.52
C PHE A 278 -4.26 18.51 -12.67
N LEU A 279 -4.73 19.42 -13.54
CA LEU A 279 -4.06 20.68 -13.87
C LEU A 279 -3.76 21.50 -12.62
N LYS A 280 -4.67 21.53 -11.65
CA LYS A 280 -4.45 22.21 -10.36
C LYS A 280 -3.16 21.76 -9.68
N TYR A 281 -2.94 20.46 -9.53
CA TYR A 281 -1.74 19.94 -8.85
C TYR A 281 -0.50 20.06 -9.72
N PHE A 282 -0.64 19.93 -11.04
CA PHE A 282 0.46 20.17 -11.98
C PHE A 282 0.95 21.62 -11.90
N PHE A 283 0.05 22.61 -11.97
CA PHE A 283 0.41 24.01 -11.85
C PHE A 283 0.97 24.39 -10.48
N ILE A 284 0.48 23.78 -9.39
CA ILE A 284 1.10 23.97 -8.06
C ILE A 284 2.58 23.58 -8.10
N SER A 285 2.92 22.42 -8.66
CA SER A 285 4.32 21.97 -8.78
C SER A 285 5.15 22.89 -9.70
N VAL A 286 4.60 23.30 -10.85
CA VAL A 286 5.28 24.23 -11.78
C VAL A 286 5.57 25.57 -11.12
N VAL A 287 4.59 26.14 -10.40
CA VAL A 287 4.76 27.42 -9.70
C VAL A 287 5.77 27.29 -8.57
N LEU A 288 5.72 26.21 -7.77
CA LEU A 288 6.71 25.96 -6.72
C LEU A 288 8.13 25.89 -7.30
N HIS A 289 8.31 25.17 -8.40
CA HIS A 289 9.61 25.07 -9.09
C HIS A 289 10.04 26.42 -9.69
N PHE A 290 9.13 27.15 -10.36
CA PHE A 290 9.44 28.47 -10.90
C PHE A 290 9.95 29.43 -9.82
N ILE A 291 9.24 29.46 -8.67
CA ILE A 291 9.63 30.28 -7.52
C ILE A 291 10.96 29.79 -6.93
N TRP A 292 11.17 28.48 -6.84
CA TRP A 292 12.44 27.89 -6.38
C TRP A 292 13.64 28.42 -7.18
N ASN A 293 13.48 28.56 -8.50
CA ASN A 293 14.52 29.05 -9.41
C ASN A 293 14.44 30.57 -9.69
N SER A 294 13.63 31.32 -8.95
CA SER A 294 13.45 32.77 -9.15
C SER A 294 14.46 33.65 -8.42
N GLY A 295 15.33 33.05 -7.59
CA GLY A 295 16.34 33.79 -6.85
C GLY A 295 15.79 34.69 -5.75
N ILE A 296 14.54 34.47 -5.31
CA ILE A 296 13.97 35.19 -4.16
C ILE A 296 14.80 34.88 -2.92
N SER A 297 15.38 35.94 -2.35
CA SER A 297 16.05 35.89 -1.06
C SER A 297 15.20 36.60 -0.01
N LEU A 298 14.92 35.90 1.08
CA LEU A 298 14.18 36.44 2.23
C LEU A 298 15.13 36.67 3.40
N VAL A 299 15.73 35.58 3.88
CA VAL A 299 16.66 35.57 5.02
C VAL A 299 17.68 34.47 4.75
N PRO A 300 18.98 34.81 4.64
CA PRO A 300 20.04 33.81 4.51
C PRO A 300 20.06 32.88 5.72
N LEU A 301 20.12 31.57 5.46
CA LEU A 301 20.18 30.56 6.50
C LEU A 301 21.42 29.68 6.31
N PRO A 302 22.10 29.28 7.40
CA PRO A 302 23.19 28.34 7.29
C PRO A 302 22.67 27.01 6.74
N ILE A 303 23.46 26.37 5.87
CA ILE A 303 23.21 25.04 5.27
C ILE A 303 22.14 25.05 4.17
N VAL A 304 20.93 25.59 4.42
CA VAL A 304 19.82 25.58 3.44
C VAL A 304 19.84 26.75 2.46
N GLY A 305 20.76 27.71 2.64
CA GLY A 305 20.92 28.88 1.78
C GLY A 305 19.99 30.03 2.17
N ASP A 306 18.67 29.84 2.07
CA ASP A 306 17.67 30.88 2.33
C ASP A 306 16.38 30.32 2.94
N LEU A 307 15.66 31.14 3.70
CA LEU A 307 14.34 30.82 4.26
C LEU A 307 13.30 30.48 3.17
N SER A 308 13.42 31.05 1.97
CA SER A 308 12.52 30.76 0.84
C SER A 308 12.46 29.26 0.51
N TYR A 309 13.61 28.57 0.50
CA TYR A 309 13.67 27.12 0.25
C TYR A 309 12.95 26.31 1.33
N VAL A 310 13.02 26.74 2.59
CA VAL A 310 12.30 26.09 3.70
C VAL A 310 10.79 26.25 3.52
N LEU A 311 10.33 27.47 3.22
CA LEU A 311 8.90 27.75 3.00
C LEU A 311 8.34 26.99 1.80
N LEU A 312 9.09 26.96 0.69
CA LEU A 312 8.72 26.20 -0.51
C LEU A 312 8.68 24.70 -0.25
N THR A 313 9.65 24.18 0.52
CA THR A 313 9.65 22.78 0.95
C THR A 313 8.40 22.48 1.76
N VAL A 314 8.07 23.30 2.76
CA VAL A 314 6.84 23.12 3.56
C VAL A 314 5.60 23.15 2.68
N ALA A 315 5.49 24.09 1.74
CA ALA A 315 4.37 24.19 0.81
C ALA A 315 4.25 22.95 -0.09
N ALA A 316 5.36 22.45 -0.63
CA ALA A 316 5.40 21.23 -1.44
C ALA A 316 4.94 20.01 -0.64
N TRP A 317 5.40 19.86 0.60
CA TRP A 317 4.98 18.76 1.46
C TRP A 317 3.51 18.85 1.87
N VAL A 318 2.97 20.05 2.11
CA VAL A 318 1.53 20.24 2.34
C VAL A 318 0.72 19.77 1.14
N ALA A 319 1.12 20.14 -0.09
CA ALA A 319 0.46 19.69 -1.32
C ALA A 319 0.55 18.17 -1.51
N LEU A 320 1.73 17.58 -1.25
CA LEU A 320 1.96 16.15 -1.28
C LEU A 320 1.08 15.40 -0.27
N PHE A 321 1.03 15.84 0.98
CA PHE A 321 0.18 15.20 1.99
C PHE A 321 -1.29 15.31 1.64
N TRP A 322 -1.71 16.39 0.99
CA TRP A 322 -3.08 16.55 0.58
C TRP A 322 -3.49 15.50 -0.47
N ILE A 323 -2.68 15.31 -1.52
CA ILE A 323 -2.95 14.28 -2.54
C ILE A 323 -2.74 12.87 -1.98
N MET A 324 -1.78 12.66 -1.09
CA MET A 324 -1.53 11.39 -0.41
C MET A 324 -2.72 11.00 0.48
N ASN A 325 -3.29 11.95 1.23
CA ASN A 325 -4.50 11.72 2.03
C ASN A 325 -5.71 11.37 1.14
N LYS A 326 -5.84 11.97 -0.05
CA LYS A 326 -6.85 11.52 -1.02
C LYS A 326 -6.60 10.08 -1.47
N GLY A 327 -5.35 9.70 -1.70
CA GLY A 327 -4.97 8.32 -2.03
C GLY A 327 -5.27 7.33 -0.91
N ILE A 328 -5.01 7.68 0.34
CA ILE A 328 -5.32 6.79 1.46
C ILE A 328 -6.84 6.65 1.64
N ARG A 329 -7.60 7.75 1.53
CA ARG A 329 -9.07 7.73 1.53
C ARG A 329 -9.62 6.85 0.40
N GLN A 330 -9.06 6.95 -0.81
CA GLN A 330 -9.41 6.09 -1.93
C GLN A 330 -9.28 4.60 -1.56
N ILE A 331 -8.20 4.19 -0.90
CA ILE A 331 -8.04 2.79 -0.47
C ILE A 331 -9.04 2.44 0.63
N VAL A 332 -9.27 3.33 1.61
CA VAL A 332 -10.27 3.10 2.68
C VAL A 332 -11.65 2.88 2.09
N ASP A 333 -12.08 3.71 1.13
CA ASP A 333 -13.38 3.59 0.48
C ASP A 333 -13.51 2.28 -0.30
N ILE A 334 -12.44 1.87 -1.01
CA ILE A 334 -12.38 0.58 -1.70
C ILE A 334 -12.52 -0.57 -0.69
N THR A 335 -11.73 -0.59 0.38
CA THR A 335 -11.81 -1.64 1.40
C THR A 335 -13.17 -1.68 2.10
N ASN A 336 -13.80 -0.53 2.32
CA ASN A 336 -15.15 -0.43 2.90
C ASN A 336 -16.23 -0.99 1.97
N SER A 337 -16.09 -0.83 0.65
CA SER A 337 -17.05 -1.35 -0.33
C SER A 337 -17.19 -2.89 -0.30
N TYR A 338 -16.20 -3.59 0.27
CA TYR A 338 -16.23 -5.05 0.48
C TYR A 338 -16.89 -5.48 1.81
N GLY A 339 -17.47 -4.57 2.60
CA GLY A 339 -18.17 -4.92 3.85
C GLY A 339 -17.28 -5.43 4.98
N SER A 340 -15.97 -5.19 4.88
CA SER A 340 -14.93 -5.81 5.72
C SER A 340 -14.74 -5.22 7.13
N ILE A 341 -15.70 -4.41 7.62
CA ILE A 341 -15.70 -3.82 8.98
C ILE A 341 -16.76 -4.50 9.86
N PRO A 342 -16.37 -5.35 10.81
CA PRO A 342 -17.20 -5.60 11.98
C PRO A 342 -17.33 -4.32 12.81
N ALA A 343 -18.57 -3.87 13.07
CA ALA A 343 -18.84 -2.75 13.97
C ALA A 343 -18.23 -3.02 15.36
N GLY A 344 -17.18 -2.28 15.72
CA GLY A 344 -16.47 -2.45 17.00
C GLY A 344 -14.96 -2.16 16.98
N TYR A 345 -14.35 -2.00 15.81
CA TYR A 345 -12.89 -1.92 15.64
C TYR A 345 -12.21 -0.59 16.03
N GLY A 346 -12.92 0.33 16.69
CA GLY A 346 -12.44 1.70 16.97
C GLY A 346 -12.58 2.20 18.41
N ARG A 347 -13.02 1.37 19.37
CA ARG A 347 -13.03 1.78 20.78
C ARG A 347 -11.78 1.25 21.50
N PRO A 348 -10.99 2.10 22.18
CA PRO A 348 -9.99 1.62 23.11
C PRO A 348 -10.70 0.75 24.14
N ARG A 349 -10.35 -0.54 24.20
CA ARG A 349 -10.83 -1.41 25.26
C ARG A 349 -10.16 -0.93 26.54
N ALA A 350 -10.90 -0.21 27.38
CA ALA A 350 -10.47 0.10 28.74
C ALA A 350 -10.00 -1.20 29.41
N ALA A 351 -8.83 -1.16 30.03
CA ALA A 351 -8.25 -2.30 30.71
C ALA A 351 -9.23 -2.78 31.80
N ALA A 352 -9.84 -3.94 31.58
CA ALA A 352 -10.58 -4.62 32.63
C ALA A 352 -9.56 -5.29 33.57
N PRO A 353 -9.69 -5.15 34.90
CA PRO A 353 -8.78 -5.79 35.83
C PRO A 353 -8.92 -7.31 35.76
N LEU A 354 -7.78 -7.99 35.82
CA LEU A 354 -7.71 -9.43 36.06
C LEU A 354 -8.21 -9.75 37.47
N SER A 355 -9.33 -10.45 37.56
CA SER A 355 -9.70 -11.20 38.76
C SER A 355 -10.04 -12.62 38.35
N ALA A 356 -9.27 -13.54 38.93
CA ALA A 356 -9.54 -14.97 38.97
C ALA A 356 -10.63 -15.26 40.00
N ALA A 357 -11.53 -16.18 39.69
CA ALA A 357 -11.93 -17.27 40.58
C ALA A 357 -12.95 -18.19 39.90
N ALA A 358 -12.84 -19.47 40.27
CA ALA A 358 -13.63 -20.62 39.89
C ALA A 358 -15.14 -20.51 40.21
N GLY A 359 -15.93 -21.38 39.56
CA GLY A 359 -17.29 -21.72 40.02
C GLY A 359 -18.22 -22.19 38.90
N GLU A 360 -18.23 -23.51 38.67
CA GLU A 360 -19.45 -24.35 38.58
C GLU A 360 -20.75 -23.76 37.96
N GLN A 361 -21.18 -24.30 36.82
CA GLN A 361 -22.39 -25.16 36.69
C GLN A 361 -22.82 -25.31 35.22
N ALA A 362 -22.95 -26.56 34.79
CA ALA A 362 -23.64 -26.94 33.57
C ALA A 362 -25.15 -26.80 33.77
N VAL A 363 -25.83 -26.07 32.86
CA VAL A 363 -27.27 -26.13 32.69
C VAL A 363 -27.58 -26.17 31.19
N SER A 364 -28.19 -27.26 30.74
CA SER A 364 -28.73 -27.39 29.40
C SER A 364 -29.86 -26.39 29.19
N ARG A 365 -29.78 -25.60 28.13
CA ARG A 365 -30.91 -24.89 27.54
C ARG A 365 -30.83 -25.15 26.04
N SER A 366 -31.72 -26.00 25.54
CA SER A 366 -31.97 -26.16 24.10
C SER A 366 -32.49 -24.83 23.56
N GLY A 367 -31.65 -24.12 22.80
CA GLY A 367 -32.08 -22.92 22.11
C GLY A 367 -32.92 -23.29 20.87
N PRO A 368 -33.52 -22.30 20.18
CA PRO A 368 -34.04 -22.56 18.85
C PRO A 368 -32.88 -23.02 17.94
N ALA A 369 -33.12 -24.03 17.11
CA ALA A 369 -32.15 -24.53 16.14
C ALA A 369 -31.85 -23.45 15.08
N MET A 370 -30.60 -23.00 15.01
CA MET A 370 -30.14 -21.95 14.10
C MET A 370 -29.01 -22.47 13.21
N LEU A 371 -29.00 -21.98 11.98
CA LEU A 371 -27.89 -22.10 11.05
C LEU A 371 -27.23 -20.73 10.89
N VAL A 372 -25.93 -20.63 11.17
CA VAL A 372 -25.17 -19.38 11.07
C VAL A 372 -24.26 -19.45 9.85
N GLY A 373 -24.40 -18.52 8.92
CA GLY A 373 -23.42 -18.35 7.85
C GLY A 373 -22.15 -17.71 8.40
N ILE A 374 -21.03 -18.42 8.34
CA ILE A 374 -19.72 -17.96 8.82
C ILE A 374 -18.91 -17.33 7.67
N GLY A 375 -19.07 -17.86 6.46
CA GLY A 375 -18.35 -17.41 5.26
C GLY A 375 -19.16 -17.63 3.99
N GLY A 376 -18.90 -16.81 2.97
CA GLY A 376 -19.63 -16.84 1.71
C GLY A 376 -20.81 -15.85 1.65
N VAL A 377 -21.79 -16.11 0.78
CA VAL A 377 -22.96 -15.24 0.50
C VAL A 377 -23.78 -14.97 1.76
N TYR A 378 -23.91 -15.97 2.62
CA TYR A 378 -24.72 -15.92 3.83
C TYR A 378 -23.93 -15.53 5.09
N ALA A 379 -22.68 -15.06 4.95
CA ALA A 379 -21.84 -14.67 6.08
C ALA A 379 -22.52 -13.62 6.98
N GLY A 380 -22.57 -13.90 8.28
CA GLY A 380 -23.22 -13.08 9.30
C GLY A 380 -24.73 -13.26 9.41
N GLN A 381 -25.38 -13.98 8.48
CA GLN A 381 -26.81 -14.28 8.57
C GLN A 381 -27.06 -15.46 9.52
N THR A 382 -28.12 -15.36 10.31
CA THR A 382 -28.58 -16.44 11.18
C THR A 382 -29.98 -16.84 10.74
N ILE A 383 -30.14 -18.10 10.36
CA ILE A 383 -31.38 -18.65 9.81
C ILE A 383 -31.99 -19.57 10.85
N SER A 384 -33.22 -19.30 11.28
CA SER A 384 -33.96 -20.20 12.16
C SER A 384 -34.41 -21.43 11.37
N CYS A 385 -33.97 -22.61 11.81
CA CYS A 385 -34.30 -23.87 11.16
C CYS A 385 -35.57 -24.46 11.77
N GLN A 386 -36.59 -24.69 10.92
CA GLN A 386 -37.76 -25.49 11.31
C GLN A 386 -37.46 -26.97 11.12
N PRO A 387 -38.15 -27.89 11.84
CA PRO A 387 -38.03 -29.32 11.58
C PRO A 387 -38.32 -29.65 10.11
N GLY A 388 -37.41 -30.38 9.45
CA GLY A 388 -37.47 -30.66 8.02
C GLY A 388 -36.13 -30.54 7.31
N GLN A 389 -36.17 -30.56 5.97
CA GLN A 389 -34.97 -30.49 5.11
C GLN A 389 -34.74 -29.06 4.61
N LEU A 390 -33.51 -28.58 4.77
CA LEU A 390 -32.98 -27.40 4.10
C LEU A 390 -32.06 -27.86 2.96
N VAL A 391 -32.45 -27.57 1.72
CA VAL A 391 -31.68 -27.90 0.53
C VAL A 391 -30.83 -26.71 0.09
N PHE A 392 -29.54 -26.95 -0.13
CA PHE A 392 -28.54 -25.95 -0.54
C PHE A 392 -28.19 -26.15 -2.01
N GLY A 393 -28.14 -25.07 -2.80
CA GLY A 393 -27.69 -25.15 -4.19
C GLY A 393 -28.04 -23.93 -5.03
N ARG A 394 -27.69 -23.99 -6.33
CA ARG A 394 -27.93 -22.87 -7.27
C ARG A 394 -29.31 -22.85 -7.92
N GLU A 395 -30.07 -23.94 -7.82
CA GLU A 395 -31.35 -24.10 -8.52
C GLU A 395 -32.54 -23.67 -7.63
N PRO A 396 -33.18 -22.51 -7.90
CA PRO A 396 -34.23 -21.98 -7.01
C PRO A 396 -35.49 -22.83 -6.97
N SER A 397 -35.73 -23.64 -8.00
CA SER A 397 -36.91 -24.52 -8.08
C SER A 397 -36.86 -25.71 -7.11
N VAL A 398 -35.67 -26.03 -6.55
CA VAL A 398 -35.47 -27.20 -5.67
C VAL A 398 -34.73 -26.87 -4.36
N CYS A 399 -34.13 -25.68 -4.23
CA CYS A 399 -33.32 -25.30 -3.06
C CYS A 399 -34.03 -24.28 -2.17
N ASN A 400 -33.89 -24.44 -0.85
CA ASN A 400 -34.37 -23.47 0.14
C ASN A 400 -33.33 -22.38 0.39
N LEU A 401 -32.04 -22.73 0.38
CA LEU A 401 -30.94 -21.78 0.36
C LEU A 401 -30.29 -21.76 -1.02
N VAL A 402 -30.59 -20.68 -1.73
CA VAL A 402 -30.23 -20.50 -3.14
C VAL A 402 -28.97 -19.66 -3.24
N PHE A 403 -27.98 -20.14 -3.99
CA PHE A 403 -26.76 -19.40 -4.30
C PHE A 403 -26.83 -18.80 -5.72
N PRO A 404 -26.34 -17.56 -5.94
CA PRO A 404 -26.24 -16.98 -7.27
C PRO A 404 -25.49 -17.87 -8.27
N SER A 405 -25.94 -17.89 -9.52
CA SER A 405 -25.42 -18.79 -10.56
C SER A 405 -23.92 -18.63 -10.84
N GLY A 406 -23.36 -17.45 -10.60
CA GLY A 406 -21.95 -17.10 -10.82
C GLY A 406 -20.98 -17.55 -9.74
N ILE A 407 -21.42 -18.24 -8.67
CA ILE A 407 -20.53 -18.70 -7.60
C ILE A 407 -19.86 -20.02 -8.00
N PRO A 408 -18.51 -20.04 -8.15
CA PRO A 408 -17.79 -21.26 -8.46
C PRO A 408 -17.85 -22.23 -7.27
N GLY A 409 -17.90 -23.53 -7.56
CA GLY A 409 -17.83 -24.56 -6.53
C GLY A 409 -19.18 -25.07 -6.01
N ILE A 410 -20.33 -24.50 -6.41
CA ILE A 410 -21.65 -24.90 -5.90
C ILE A 410 -22.48 -25.60 -7.00
N SER A 411 -23.03 -26.79 -6.74
CA SER A 411 -23.90 -27.51 -7.68
C SER A 411 -25.35 -27.00 -7.64
N ARG A 412 -26.17 -27.37 -8.65
CA ARG A 412 -27.60 -27.00 -8.73
C ARG A 412 -28.38 -27.44 -7.48
N LYS A 413 -28.16 -28.67 -7.05
CA LYS A 413 -28.51 -29.22 -5.73
C LYS A 413 -27.22 -29.77 -5.14
N HIS A 414 -26.72 -29.19 -4.06
CA HIS A 414 -25.39 -29.45 -3.52
C HIS A 414 -25.44 -30.39 -2.32
N CYS A 415 -26.09 -29.96 -1.23
CA CYS A 415 -26.22 -30.75 -0.01
C CYS A 415 -27.57 -30.49 0.65
N ILE A 416 -27.93 -31.35 1.60
CA ILE A 416 -29.13 -31.24 2.41
C ILE A 416 -28.73 -31.25 3.88
N LEU A 417 -29.27 -30.29 4.62
CA LEU A 417 -29.23 -30.26 6.08
C LEU A 417 -30.63 -30.57 6.60
N GLU A 418 -30.78 -31.67 7.33
CA GLU A 418 -32.06 -32.12 7.86
C GLU A 418 -32.08 -31.97 9.37
N LEU A 419 -33.06 -31.24 9.90
CA LEU A 419 -33.28 -31.10 11.34
C LEU A 419 -34.33 -32.11 11.80
N LYS A 420 -33.90 -33.16 12.51
CA LYS A 420 -34.75 -34.22 13.07
C LYS A 420 -34.49 -34.36 14.56
N ASN A 421 -35.55 -34.34 15.38
CA ASN A 421 -35.46 -34.49 16.84
C ASN A 421 -34.42 -33.56 17.50
N GLY A 422 -34.32 -32.31 17.02
CA GLY A 422 -33.35 -31.33 17.54
C GLY A 422 -31.90 -31.59 17.16
N ASN A 423 -31.63 -32.47 16.20
CA ASN A 423 -30.30 -32.82 15.71
C ASN A 423 -30.18 -32.52 14.23
N PHE A 424 -29.03 -31.97 13.81
CA PHE A 424 -28.74 -31.65 12.42
C PHE A 424 -28.03 -32.80 11.72
N PHE A 425 -28.56 -33.26 10.60
CA PHE A 425 -27.97 -34.29 9.76
C PHE A 425 -27.60 -33.70 8.40
N LEU A 426 -26.32 -33.76 8.04
CA LEU A 426 -25.79 -33.24 6.78
C LEU A 426 -25.56 -34.39 5.80
N SER A 427 -25.93 -34.18 4.53
CA SER A 427 -25.68 -35.14 3.44
C SER A 427 -25.34 -34.44 2.13
N ASP A 428 -24.35 -34.98 1.40
CA ASP A 428 -24.00 -34.51 0.06
C ASP A 428 -24.87 -35.16 -1.02
N CYS A 429 -25.36 -34.36 -1.98
CA CYS A 429 -26.26 -34.79 -3.05
C CYS A 429 -25.55 -35.19 -4.35
N GLY A 430 -24.28 -35.61 -4.30
CA GLY A 430 -23.47 -35.90 -5.48
C GLY A 430 -22.94 -34.61 -6.10
N SER A 431 -22.52 -33.68 -5.25
CA SER A 431 -22.00 -32.39 -5.70
C SER A 431 -20.68 -32.54 -6.45
N THR A 432 -20.40 -31.62 -7.38
CA THR A 432 -19.21 -31.68 -8.24
C THR A 432 -17.93 -31.48 -7.43
N TYR A 433 -17.97 -30.61 -6.42
CA TYR A 433 -16.79 -30.22 -5.62
C TYR A 433 -16.78 -30.85 -4.22
N GLY A 434 -17.87 -31.48 -3.80
CA GLY A 434 -18.00 -32.11 -2.49
C GLY A 434 -18.45 -31.15 -1.39
N THR A 435 -19.13 -31.73 -0.40
CA THR A 435 -19.42 -31.11 0.90
C THR A 435 -18.41 -31.60 1.94
N PHE A 436 -17.93 -30.71 2.80
CA PHE A 436 -16.89 -30.99 3.78
C PHE A 436 -17.34 -30.59 5.19
N LEU A 437 -16.85 -31.30 6.20
CA LEU A 437 -16.98 -30.94 7.61
C LEU A 437 -15.88 -29.95 8.01
N GLY A 438 -16.06 -29.24 9.14
CA GLY A 438 -15.13 -28.21 9.61
C GLY A 438 -13.71 -28.71 9.95
N ASP A 439 -13.53 -30.01 10.11
CA ASP A 439 -12.22 -30.68 10.26
C ASP A 439 -11.54 -31.00 8.92
N GLY A 440 -12.20 -30.71 7.80
CA GLY A 440 -11.71 -30.96 6.44
C GLY A 440 -12.13 -32.31 5.86
N ARG A 441 -12.88 -33.15 6.59
CA ARG A 441 -13.36 -34.43 6.07
C ARG A 441 -14.42 -34.22 4.98
N ARG A 442 -14.19 -34.75 3.79
CA ARG A 442 -15.17 -34.79 2.69
C ARG A 442 -16.23 -35.88 2.95
N LEU A 443 -17.49 -35.55 2.74
CA LEU A 443 -18.60 -36.51 2.81
C LEU A 443 -18.68 -37.35 1.53
N ASN A 444 -19.00 -38.64 1.67
CA ASN A 444 -19.36 -39.46 0.51
C ASN A 444 -20.80 -39.13 0.06
N THR A 445 -21.07 -39.27 -1.22
CA THR A 445 -22.41 -39.04 -1.79
C THR A 445 -23.45 -39.91 -1.08
N GLY A 446 -24.49 -39.28 -0.50
CA GLY A 446 -25.55 -39.97 0.23
C GLY A 446 -25.20 -40.39 1.67
N GLU A 447 -23.97 -40.17 2.14
CA GLU A 447 -23.60 -40.38 3.55
C GLU A 447 -24.27 -39.30 4.42
N GLN A 448 -24.99 -39.72 5.47
CA GLN A 448 -25.56 -38.82 6.47
C GLN A 448 -24.67 -38.74 7.70
N VAL A 449 -24.25 -37.52 8.05
CA VAL A 449 -23.44 -37.25 9.24
C VAL A 449 -24.19 -36.34 10.20
N LEU A 450 -24.21 -36.74 11.48
CA LEU A 450 -24.76 -35.93 12.57
C LEU A 450 -23.79 -34.78 12.91
N LEU A 451 -24.30 -33.55 12.89
CA LEU A 451 -23.59 -32.36 13.34
C LEU A 451 -24.02 -31.98 14.75
N GLN A 452 -23.04 -31.83 15.64
CA GLN A 452 -23.24 -31.29 16.99
C GLN A 452 -23.29 -29.76 16.97
N SER A 453 -23.97 -29.16 17.95
CA SER A 453 -24.03 -27.70 18.13
C SER A 453 -22.61 -27.10 18.19
N GLY A 454 -22.33 -26.09 17.37
CA GLY A 454 -21.03 -25.46 17.17
C GLY A 454 -20.16 -26.09 16.08
N GLN A 455 -20.56 -27.23 15.50
CA GLN A 455 -19.83 -27.82 14.36
C GLN A 455 -20.12 -27.08 13.07
N GLN A 456 -19.10 -27.04 12.22
CA GLN A 456 -19.13 -26.34 10.94
C GLN A 456 -19.12 -27.34 9.78
N PHE A 457 -19.67 -26.91 8.65
CA PHE A 457 -19.53 -27.56 7.37
C PHE A 457 -19.38 -26.51 6.27
N TYR A 458 -18.79 -26.90 5.15
CA TYR A 458 -18.56 -26.00 4.04
C TYR A 458 -18.72 -26.68 2.68
N MET A 459 -19.03 -25.85 1.69
CA MET A 459 -19.16 -26.24 0.28
C MET A 459 -18.63 -25.09 -0.60
N GLY A 460 -17.67 -25.37 -1.47
CA GLY A 460 -16.94 -24.29 -2.16
C GLY A 460 -16.29 -23.31 -1.17
N HIS A 461 -16.70 -22.04 -1.21
CA HIS A 461 -16.26 -20.99 -0.28
C HIS A 461 -17.31 -20.63 0.79
N GLU A 462 -18.42 -21.37 0.84
CA GLU A 462 -19.54 -21.13 1.76
C GLU A 462 -19.36 -21.97 3.03
N VAL A 463 -19.36 -21.32 4.19
CA VAL A 463 -19.13 -21.96 5.49
C VAL A 463 -20.32 -21.69 6.40
N PHE A 464 -20.85 -22.76 7.00
CA PHE A 464 -21.99 -22.70 7.91
C PHE A 464 -21.67 -23.38 9.23
N GLU A 465 -22.22 -22.85 10.32
CA GLU A 465 -22.17 -23.43 11.67
C GLU A 465 -23.59 -23.76 12.12
N VAL A 466 -23.79 -24.95 12.68
CA VAL A 466 -25.07 -25.32 13.28
C VAL A 466 -25.10 -24.98 14.78
N ARG A 467 -26.24 -24.51 15.28
CA ARG A 467 -26.45 -24.22 16.71
C ARG A 467 -27.82 -24.73 17.15
N ASN A 468 -27.86 -25.67 18.08
CA ASN A 468 -29.07 -26.16 18.75
C ASN A 468 -28.98 -25.90 20.26
#